data_AF-A0AAW1SWR3-F1
#
_entry.id   AF-A0AAW1SWR3-F1
#
_cell.length_a   1.000
_cell.length_b   1.000
_cell.length_c   1.000
_cell.angle_alpha   90.00
_cell.angle_beta   90.00
_cell.angle_gamma   90.00
#
_symmetry.space_group_name_H-M   'P 1'
#
loop_
_entity.id
_entity.type
_entity.pdbx_description
1 polymer ?
#
loop_
_entity_poly.entity_id
_entity_poly.type
_entity_poly.pdbx_seq_one_letter_code
_entity_poly.pdbx_strand_id
1 'polypeptide(L)'
;MLSRPRLRSINPAGNKTDRILQRKVPSRTQRTCQSGTAVRATPLIQASWREYSILERLEKAIGKPLRLRQSFSYERPRTLAISALQLVLGHRQVLEPSQDCHLIIRQVFEMMDQNADLWKLEEVQALAAIMQELLRWEGMDWLQAAAEKLAQDWEDDWMFKLERPSQRMRLDSVAELPAVACSLLKLVAPGTSSAYIQASVMGLGRAAESSVPECCHDLTPQHLAMMLQDLAALSCLGAWSHAASGSKASGLSELTDCLAREAMGSLASRNSAQARFDPSSLVGLLRGIRNMALGVWAAGTKEALLDKAASYIVHRIQLRHLIAVNRTDDIVAILGVYAALQHRSLGTEDLLAAFALQACRSCAAGAEMRAANMGVPPQAGWRFSQAQIASFLMSYVRLRYHPGDQVLMALTAQYVSAGANPSIQPAPPMLEALSHLNYNPGEHVMRCLWKAINRVQRYHAAGSELQVIPPRDREYMHLGWWALCQGAALAPQHANSLAVLLGITKLPAEQVWKGLRDAMDIQLEISSSQT
;
A
#
# COMPACT_ATOMS: atom_id res chain seq x y z
N MET A 1 33.29 14.42 -46.80
CA MET A 1 33.57 15.58 -45.93
C MET A 1 32.25 16.25 -45.61
N LEU A 2 31.64 15.93 -44.46
CA LEU A 2 30.32 16.42 -44.08
C LEU A 2 30.41 17.27 -42.81
N SER A 3 29.86 18.47 -42.92
CA SER A 3 29.96 19.62 -42.02
C SER A 3 29.06 19.46 -40.80
N ARG A 4 29.59 19.76 -39.61
CA ARG A 4 28.88 19.82 -38.32
C ARG A 4 28.06 21.12 -38.20
N PRO A 5 26.85 21.10 -37.62
CA PRO A 5 26.18 22.32 -37.17
C PRO A 5 26.59 22.69 -35.73
N ARG A 6 26.78 24.00 -35.51
CA ARG A 6 27.15 24.63 -34.24
C ARG A 6 25.93 24.78 -33.32
N LEU A 7 26.06 24.36 -32.07
CA LEU A 7 25.15 24.68 -30.96
C LEU A 7 25.45 26.09 -30.44
N ARG A 8 24.42 26.93 -30.31
CA ARG A 8 24.48 28.24 -29.64
C ARG A 8 24.28 28.05 -28.14
N SER A 9 25.20 28.60 -27.36
CA SER A 9 25.15 28.71 -25.90
C SER A 9 24.21 29.85 -25.48
N ILE A 10 23.30 29.57 -24.53
CA ILE A 10 22.54 30.60 -23.81
C ILE A 10 23.06 30.60 -22.37
N ASN A 11 23.65 31.73 -21.96
CA ASN A 11 23.99 32.01 -20.56
C ASN A 11 22.83 32.80 -19.90
N PRO A 12 22.55 32.59 -18.60
CA PRO A 12 21.48 33.26 -17.89
C PRO A 12 21.94 34.58 -17.23
N ALA A 13 21.16 35.63 -17.38
CA ALA A 13 21.12 36.78 -16.47
C ALA A 13 20.10 36.46 -15.35
N GLY A 14 20.24 36.82 -14.08
CA GLY A 14 21.04 37.86 -13.44
C GLY A 14 20.12 38.56 -12.42
N ASN A 15 20.26 38.18 -11.14
CA ASN A 15 19.48 38.65 -10.00
C ASN A 15 19.44 40.18 -9.84
N LYS A 16 18.25 40.72 -9.52
CA LYS A 16 18.09 42.05 -8.89
C LYS A 16 16.96 42.00 -7.86
N THR A 17 17.35 41.86 -6.59
CA THR A 17 16.55 42.24 -5.43
C THR A 17 17.41 43.20 -4.61
N ASP A 18 17.01 44.47 -4.56
CA ASP A 18 17.32 45.38 -3.46
C ASP A 18 16.68 46.75 -3.76
N ARG A 19 15.66 47.13 -2.97
CA ARG A 19 15.60 48.38 -2.20
C ARG A 19 14.17 48.75 -1.76
N ILE A 20 14.07 48.87 -0.43
CA ILE A 20 13.48 50.00 0.32
C ILE A 20 11.96 50.18 0.22
N LEU A 21 11.29 50.00 1.36
CA LEU A 21 10.49 51.06 1.99
C LEU A 21 10.38 50.80 3.51
N GLN A 22 11.28 51.46 4.25
CA GLN A 22 11.08 51.76 5.66
C GLN A 22 10.03 52.88 5.76
N ARG A 23 8.95 52.67 6.53
CA ARG A 23 8.19 53.77 7.12
C ARG A 23 7.95 53.56 8.61
N LYS A 24 8.45 54.55 9.33
CA LYS A 24 8.37 54.85 10.76
C LYS A 24 6.96 54.68 11.33
N VAL A 25 6.86 54.08 12.52
CA VAL A 25 5.71 54.19 13.42
C VAL A 25 6.11 55.12 14.57
N PRO A 26 5.31 56.15 14.91
CA PRO A 26 5.64 57.08 15.98
C PRO A 26 5.30 56.50 17.36
N SER A 27 6.20 56.80 18.29
CA SER A 27 6.08 56.64 19.74
C SER A 27 5.12 57.66 20.37
N ARG A 28 4.56 57.29 21.53
CA ARG A 28 3.75 58.05 22.52
C ARG A 28 2.24 58.11 22.26
N THR A 29 1.47 57.47 23.15
CA THR A 29 0.79 58.20 24.24
C THR A 29 0.59 57.27 25.45
N GLN A 30 1.31 57.54 26.54
CA GLN A 30 0.85 57.20 27.89
C GLN A 30 -0.25 58.20 28.25
N ARG A 31 -1.42 57.72 28.66
CA ARG A 31 -2.25 58.41 29.67
C ARG A 31 -3.12 57.41 30.40
N THR A 32 -3.02 57.50 31.71
CA THR A 32 -3.77 56.86 32.77
C THR A 32 -5.27 57.13 32.67
N CYS A 33 -6.10 56.09 32.84
CA CYS A 33 -7.42 56.20 33.48
C CYS A 33 -7.68 54.91 34.26
N GLN A 34 -7.60 55.02 35.59
CA GLN A 34 -8.29 54.16 36.53
C GLN A 34 -9.80 54.34 36.33
N SER A 35 -10.54 53.27 36.07
CA SER A 35 -11.86 53.01 36.66
C SER A 35 -12.39 51.66 36.16
N GLY A 36 -12.86 50.84 37.10
CA GLY A 36 -13.36 49.51 36.83
C GLY A 36 -14.63 49.53 35.98
N THR A 37 -14.61 48.78 34.89
CA THR A 37 -15.79 48.18 34.25
C THR A 37 -15.29 46.99 33.44
N ALA A 38 -15.85 45.82 33.69
CA ALA A 38 -15.50 44.58 33.00
C ALA A 38 -15.97 44.66 31.54
N VAL A 39 -15.06 44.97 30.61
CA VAL A 39 -15.33 44.89 29.17
C VAL A 39 -15.25 43.42 28.75
N ARG A 40 -16.38 42.84 28.29
CA ARG A 40 -16.39 41.54 27.62
C ARG A 40 -15.54 41.63 26.36
N ALA A 41 -14.42 40.93 26.33
CA ALA A 41 -13.58 40.79 25.14
C ALA A 41 -14.38 40.16 23.98
N THR A 42 -14.20 40.67 22.76
CA THR A 42 -14.79 40.10 21.54
C THR A 42 -14.26 38.68 21.27
N PRO A 43 -15.04 37.80 20.59
CA PRO A 43 -14.65 36.40 20.36
C PRO A 43 -13.33 36.24 19.61
N LEU A 44 -12.98 37.18 18.72
CA LEU A 44 -11.68 37.23 18.04
C LEU A 44 -10.50 37.43 19.00
N ILE A 45 -10.67 38.28 20.03
CA ILE A 45 -9.65 38.49 21.05
C ILE A 45 -9.51 37.21 21.87
N GLN A 46 -10.62 36.60 22.31
CA GLN A 46 -10.58 35.35 23.09
C GLN A 46 -9.92 34.18 22.34
N ALA A 47 -10.12 34.06 21.03
CA ALA A 47 -9.45 33.05 20.20
C ALA A 47 -7.92 33.25 20.19
N SER A 48 -7.46 34.49 19.97
CA SER A 48 -6.02 34.80 19.98
C SER A 48 -5.36 34.51 21.33
N TRP A 49 -6.00 34.80 22.46
CA TRP A 49 -5.47 34.49 23.78
C TRP A 49 -5.36 32.98 24.03
N ARG A 50 -6.28 32.17 23.49
CA ARG A 50 -6.20 30.70 23.57
C ARG A 50 -5.07 30.14 22.71
N GLU A 51 -4.91 30.64 21.49
CA GLU A 51 -3.83 30.25 20.58
C GLU A 51 -2.43 30.52 21.18
N TYR A 52 -2.24 31.72 21.76
CA TYR A 52 -1.01 32.06 22.47
C TYR A 52 -0.76 31.14 23.67
N SER A 53 -1.81 30.73 24.39
CA SER A 53 -1.68 29.84 25.54
C SER A 53 -1.27 28.41 25.16
N ILE A 54 -1.70 27.92 23.98
CA ILE A 54 -1.31 26.60 23.46
C ILE A 54 0.18 26.62 23.08
N LEU A 55 0.63 27.66 22.38
CA LEU A 55 2.03 27.82 21.99
C LEU A 55 2.96 27.99 23.20
N GLU A 56 2.54 28.78 24.21
CA GLU A 56 3.31 28.98 25.43
C GLU A 56 3.47 27.67 26.24
N ARG A 57 2.40 26.86 26.32
CA ARG A 57 2.46 25.54 26.95
C ARG A 57 3.36 24.58 26.18
N LEU A 58 3.31 24.60 24.85
CA LEU A 58 4.21 23.80 24.01
C LEU A 58 5.67 24.18 24.19
N GLU A 59 6.00 25.47 24.21
CA GLU A 59 7.37 25.95 24.46
C GLU A 59 7.88 25.51 25.84
N LYS A 60 7.01 25.59 26.85
CA LYS A 60 7.32 25.15 28.21
C LYS A 60 7.55 23.65 28.28
N ALA A 61 6.70 22.85 27.62
CA ALA A 61 6.78 21.39 27.62
C ALA A 61 7.99 20.87 26.83
N ILE A 62 8.33 21.50 25.71
CA ILE A 62 9.47 21.12 24.87
C ILE A 62 10.81 21.62 25.47
N GLY A 63 10.75 22.60 26.37
CA GLY A 63 11.94 23.20 27.01
C GLY A 63 12.81 23.99 26.03
N LYS A 64 12.27 24.40 24.87
CA LYS A 64 12.95 25.19 23.85
C LYS A 64 12.02 26.29 23.35
N PRO A 65 12.52 27.54 23.19
CA PRO A 65 11.74 28.59 22.57
C PRO A 65 11.44 28.18 21.13
N LEU A 66 10.15 28.06 20.81
CA LEU A 66 9.72 27.81 19.44
C LEU A 66 9.95 29.12 18.69
N ARG A 67 10.72 29.10 17.59
CA ARG A 67 10.94 30.28 16.71
C ARG A 67 9.67 30.79 16.03
N LEU A 68 8.52 30.27 16.45
CA LEU A 68 7.20 30.39 15.89
C LEU A 68 6.47 31.67 16.34
N ARG A 69 6.84 32.27 17.48
CA ARG A 69 6.21 33.52 17.96
C ARG A 69 6.30 34.69 16.95
N GLN A 70 7.25 34.64 16.01
CA GLN A 70 7.48 35.71 15.03
C GLN A 70 6.81 35.48 13.66
N SER A 71 6.35 34.26 13.37
CA SER A 71 5.74 33.88 12.08
C SER A 71 4.21 33.83 12.11
N PHE A 72 3.61 33.73 13.30
CA PHE A 72 2.18 33.44 13.48
C PHE A 72 1.23 34.65 13.47
N SER A 73 1.67 35.88 13.15
CA SER A 73 0.80 37.05 13.33
C SER A 73 -0.41 37.14 12.37
N TYR A 74 -0.60 36.17 11.46
CA TYR A 74 -1.70 36.16 10.47
C TYR A 74 -2.19 34.76 10.02
N GLU A 75 -1.74 33.66 10.62
CA GLU A 75 -2.22 32.33 10.18
C GLU A 75 -3.63 32.02 10.69
N ARG A 76 -4.40 31.25 9.92
CA ARG A 76 -5.75 30.84 10.32
C ARG A 76 -5.63 29.86 11.51
N PRO A 77 -6.56 29.91 12.48
CA PRO A 77 -6.56 29.04 13.68
C PRO A 77 -6.33 27.54 13.39
N ARG A 78 -6.72 27.07 12.21
CA ARG A 78 -6.60 25.66 11.77
C ARG A 78 -5.18 25.25 11.40
N THR A 79 -4.44 26.10 10.70
CA THR A 79 -3.04 25.83 10.37
C THR A 79 -2.21 25.75 11.65
N LEU A 80 -2.58 26.57 12.64
CA LEU A 80 -1.99 26.55 13.98
C LEU A 80 -2.34 25.26 14.74
N ALA A 81 -3.58 24.76 14.69
CA ALA A 81 -3.96 23.45 15.24
C ALA A 81 -3.11 22.30 14.66
N ILE A 82 -3.05 22.21 13.32
CA ILE A 82 -2.31 21.14 12.63
C ILE A 82 -0.82 21.21 12.96
N SER A 83 -0.24 22.42 12.89
CA SER A 83 1.19 22.63 13.20
C SER A 83 1.52 22.31 14.65
N ALA A 84 0.64 22.67 15.60
CA ALA A 84 0.78 22.34 17.00
C ALA A 84 0.80 20.82 17.22
N LEU A 85 -0.14 20.08 16.61
CA LEU A 85 -0.18 18.63 16.73
C LEU A 85 1.01 17.94 16.03
N GLN A 86 1.47 18.45 14.89
CA GLN A 86 2.68 17.95 14.23
C GLN A 86 3.93 18.14 15.10
N LEU A 87 4.04 19.27 15.81
CA LEU A 87 5.12 19.50 16.79
C LEU A 87 5.04 18.53 17.96
N VAL A 88 3.84 18.27 18.48
CA VAL A 88 3.62 17.25 19.51
C VAL A 88 4.11 15.88 19.04
N LEU A 89 3.74 15.46 17.83
CA LEU A 89 4.19 14.19 17.24
C LEU A 89 5.71 14.14 17.02
N GLY A 90 6.30 15.23 16.52
CA GLY A 90 7.75 15.34 16.28
C GLY A 90 8.59 15.29 17.55
N HIS A 91 8.01 15.67 18.69
CA HIS A 91 8.68 15.69 20.00
C HIS A 91 8.22 14.56 20.94
N ARG A 92 7.57 13.51 20.41
CA ARG A 92 7.01 12.37 21.19
C ARG A 92 7.95 11.77 22.24
N GLN A 93 9.25 11.68 21.97
CA GLN A 93 10.22 11.09 22.92
C GLN A 93 10.51 11.99 24.13
N VAL A 94 10.32 13.30 23.98
CA VAL A 94 10.54 14.30 25.03
C VAL A 94 9.22 14.57 25.76
N LEU A 95 8.14 14.55 25.00
CA LEU A 95 6.76 14.62 25.47
C LEU A 95 6.25 13.19 25.69
N GLU A 96 6.84 12.45 26.64
CA GLU A 96 6.12 11.34 27.28
C GLU A 96 4.72 11.81 27.70
N PRO A 97 3.71 10.93 27.91
CA PRO A 97 2.31 11.29 28.18
C PRO A 97 2.16 12.08 29.49
N SER A 98 2.63 13.32 29.43
CA SER A 98 2.58 14.33 30.44
C SER A 98 1.21 14.96 30.35
N GLN A 99 0.67 15.36 31.50
CA GLN A 99 -0.62 16.03 31.58
C GLN A 99 -0.69 17.26 30.65
N ASP A 100 0.45 17.93 30.42
CA ASP A 100 0.55 19.06 29.51
C ASP A 100 0.30 18.68 28.05
N CYS A 101 0.81 17.52 27.60
CA CYS A 101 0.59 17.03 26.23
C CYS A 101 -0.89 16.69 26.00
N HIS A 102 -1.53 15.99 26.94
CA HIS A 102 -2.97 15.70 26.88
C HIS A 102 -3.81 16.98 26.82
N LEU A 103 -3.43 17.99 27.60
CA LEU A 103 -4.18 19.24 27.67
C LEU A 103 -3.99 20.09 26.41
N ILE A 104 -2.80 20.09 25.82
CA ILE A 104 -2.55 20.73 24.52
C ILE A 104 -3.40 20.06 23.43
N ILE A 105 -3.39 18.73 23.36
CA ILE A 105 -4.21 17.98 22.39
C ILE A 105 -5.69 18.33 22.61
N ARG A 106 -6.19 18.28 23.85
CA ARG A 106 -7.58 18.61 24.17
C ARG A 106 -7.97 20.04 23.75
N GLN A 107 -7.11 21.01 24.02
CA GLN A 107 -7.36 22.41 23.62
C GLN A 107 -7.39 22.58 22.10
N VAL A 108 -6.56 21.84 21.37
CA VAL A 108 -6.61 21.82 19.91
C VAL A 108 -7.95 21.25 19.43
N PHE A 109 -8.42 20.14 20.01
CA PHE A 109 -9.71 19.55 19.67
C PHE A 109 -10.90 20.47 19.98
N GLU A 110 -10.91 21.13 21.13
CA GLU A 110 -11.95 22.11 21.48
C GLU A 110 -11.95 23.30 20.50
N MET A 111 -10.78 23.71 20.00
CA MET A 111 -10.67 24.74 18.98
C MET A 111 -11.15 24.25 17.60
N MET A 112 -10.95 22.97 17.29
CA MET A 112 -11.43 22.36 16.05
C MET A 112 -12.96 22.26 16.03
N ASP A 113 -13.55 21.80 17.12
CA ASP A 113 -15.01 21.67 17.33
C ASP A 113 -15.71 23.02 17.13
N GLN A 114 -15.15 24.08 17.73
CA GLN A 114 -15.65 25.46 17.59
C GLN A 114 -15.57 26.03 16.16
N ASN A 115 -14.82 25.38 15.25
CA ASN A 115 -14.58 25.84 13.89
C ASN A 115 -14.92 24.77 12.82
N ALA A 116 -15.77 23.79 13.16
CA ALA A 116 -16.08 22.62 12.34
C ALA A 116 -16.53 22.97 10.90
N ASP A 117 -17.32 24.03 10.72
CA ASP A 117 -17.82 24.49 9.42
C ASP A 117 -16.73 24.91 8.42
N LEU A 118 -15.55 25.22 8.97
CA LEU A 118 -14.43 25.88 8.32
C LEU A 118 -13.57 25.03 7.35
N TRP A 119 -13.42 23.74 7.62
CA TRP A 119 -12.21 22.97 7.26
C TRP A 119 -12.09 22.67 5.75
N LYS A 120 -10.87 22.78 5.20
CA LYS A 120 -10.56 22.29 3.85
C LYS A 120 -10.25 20.79 3.87
N LEU A 121 -10.47 20.10 2.75
CA LEU A 121 -10.16 18.66 2.62
C LEU A 121 -8.72 18.31 3.01
N GLU A 122 -7.74 19.08 2.53
CA GLU A 122 -6.32 18.88 2.86
C GLU A 122 -6.06 19.00 4.37
N GLU A 123 -6.76 19.92 5.05
CA GLU A 123 -6.67 20.12 6.50
C GLU A 123 -7.27 18.93 7.26
N VAL A 124 -8.38 18.39 6.78
CA VAL A 124 -9.04 17.18 7.33
C VAL A 124 -8.17 15.94 7.15
N GLN A 125 -7.55 15.76 5.98
CA GLN A 125 -6.65 14.63 5.72
C GLN A 125 -5.39 14.68 6.58
N ALA A 126 -4.78 15.86 6.70
CA ALA A 126 -3.61 16.07 7.56
C ALA A 126 -3.95 15.77 9.03
N LEU A 127 -5.10 16.25 9.49
CA LEU A 127 -5.61 15.98 10.82
C LEU A 127 -5.89 14.48 11.05
N ALA A 128 -6.51 13.80 10.07
CA ALA A 128 -6.78 12.37 10.17
C ALA A 128 -5.49 11.55 10.36
N ALA A 129 -4.45 11.87 9.59
CA ALA A 129 -3.14 11.23 9.72
C ALA A 129 -2.51 11.48 11.09
N ILE A 130 -2.60 12.71 11.61
CA ILE A 130 -2.10 13.09 12.94
C ILE A 130 -2.83 12.33 14.04
N MET A 131 -4.15 12.26 13.97
CA MET A 131 -4.99 11.58 14.96
C MET A 131 -4.71 10.08 15.00
N GLN A 132 -4.49 9.43 13.84
CA GLN A 132 -4.09 8.02 13.80
C GLN A 132 -2.77 7.76 14.54
N GLU A 133 -1.80 8.67 14.46
CA GLU A 133 -0.55 8.52 15.22
C GLU A 133 -0.74 8.80 16.71
N LEU A 134 -1.61 9.73 17.09
CA LEU A 134 -1.92 10.01 18.50
C LEU A 134 -2.71 8.87 19.17
N LEU A 135 -3.62 8.22 18.44
CA LEU A 135 -4.37 7.06 18.94
C LEU A 135 -3.49 5.83 19.22
N ARG A 136 -2.25 5.79 18.70
CA ARG A 136 -1.26 4.77 19.04
C ARG A 136 -0.54 5.03 20.36
N TRP A 137 -0.86 6.12 21.06
CA TRP A 137 -0.25 6.45 22.36
C TRP A 137 -1.09 5.83 23.48
N GLU A 138 -0.44 5.16 24.43
CA GLU A 138 -1.11 4.58 25.59
C GLU A 138 -1.79 5.66 26.45
N GLY A 139 -3.00 5.37 26.96
CA GLY A 139 -3.74 6.28 27.85
C GLY A 139 -4.57 7.37 27.16
N MET A 140 -4.81 7.26 25.86
CA MET A 140 -5.58 8.23 25.06
C MET A 140 -7.05 7.81 24.80
N ASP A 141 -7.69 7.06 25.70
CA ASP A 141 -9.05 6.54 25.51
C ASP A 141 -10.10 7.66 25.28
N TRP A 142 -9.89 8.82 25.92
CA TRP A 142 -10.75 10.00 25.71
C TRP A 142 -10.59 10.62 24.32
N LEU A 143 -9.42 10.46 23.69
CA LEU A 143 -9.14 10.96 22.34
C LEU A 143 -9.94 10.18 21.31
N GLN A 144 -10.13 8.88 21.54
CA GLN A 144 -11.00 8.05 20.71
C GLN A 144 -12.45 8.54 20.78
N ALA A 145 -13.00 8.76 21.99
CA ALA A 145 -14.35 9.29 22.14
C ALA A 145 -14.52 10.70 21.52
N ALA A 146 -13.50 11.55 21.62
CA ALA A 146 -13.51 12.88 21.00
C ALA A 146 -13.43 12.80 19.46
N ALA A 147 -12.65 11.86 18.93
CA ALA A 147 -12.57 11.57 17.49
C ALA A 147 -13.89 11.06 16.94
N GLU A 148 -14.53 10.13 17.64
CA GLU A 148 -15.85 9.59 17.32
C GLU A 148 -16.91 10.69 17.30
N LYS A 149 -16.94 11.54 18.32
CA LYS A 149 -17.87 12.67 18.38
C LYS A 149 -17.64 13.67 17.23
N LEU A 150 -16.40 14.05 16.96
CA LEU A 150 -16.07 14.98 15.87
C LEU A 150 -16.45 14.41 14.50
N ALA A 151 -16.26 13.11 14.29
CA ALA A 151 -16.69 12.42 13.08
C ALA A 151 -18.22 12.43 12.94
N GLN A 152 -18.94 12.20 14.04
CA GLN A 152 -20.40 12.21 14.07
C GLN A 152 -20.98 13.62 13.83
N ASP A 153 -20.44 14.65 14.48
CA ASP A 153 -20.86 16.04 14.28
C ASP A 153 -20.61 16.49 12.83
N TRP A 154 -19.51 16.05 12.22
CA TRP A 154 -19.23 16.28 10.80
C TRP A 154 -20.15 15.52 9.86
N GLU A 155 -20.50 14.26 10.17
CA GLU A 155 -21.44 13.47 9.39
C GLU A 155 -22.85 14.08 9.40
N ASP A 156 -23.35 14.48 10.57
CA ASP A 156 -24.68 15.11 10.71
C ASP A 156 -24.75 16.43 9.94
N ASP A 157 -23.72 17.27 10.05
CA ASP A 157 -23.63 18.53 9.31
C ASP A 157 -23.45 18.31 7.79
N TRP A 158 -22.71 17.29 7.38
CA TRP A 158 -22.55 16.91 5.96
C TRP A 158 -23.84 16.36 5.36
N MET A 159 -24.51 15.42 6.04
CA MET A 159 -25.78 14.85 5.61
C MET A 159 -26.85 15.95 5.50
N PHE A 160 -26.90 16.87 6.47
CA PHE A 160 -27.78 18.04 6.43
C PHE A 160 -27.49 18.97 5.24
N LYS A 161 -26.21 19.17 4.88
CA LYS A 161 -25.79 19.99 3.73
C LYS A 161 -26.00 19.30 2.38
N LEU A 162 -25.94 17.97 2.31
CA LEU A 162 -26.22 17.18 1.11
C LEU A 162 -27.71 17.19 0.74
N GLU A 163 -28.61 17.22 1.72
CA GLU A 163 -30.06 17.23 1.52
C GLU A 163 -30.63 18.58 1.03
N ARG A 164 -29.84 19.67 1.09
CA ARG A 164 -30.28 21.02 0.66
C ARG A 164 -29.62 21.45 -0.65
N PRO A 165 -30.36 21.49 -1.78
CA PRO A 165 -29.82 21.85 -3.09
C PRO A 165 -29.12 23.22 -3.14
N SER A 166 -29.55 24.16 -2.30
CA SER A 166 -29.04 25.54 -2.24
C SER A 166 -27.82 25.74 -1.32
N GLN A 167 -27.40 24.71 -0.57
CA GLN A 167 -26.30 24.77 0.41
C GLN A 167 -25.19 23.75 0.15
N ARG A 168 -25.18 23.11 -1.03
CA ARG A 168 -24.02 22.31 -1.47
C ARG A 168 -22.77 23.17 -1.29
N MET A 169 -21.89 22.74 -0.38
CA MET A 169 -20.54 23.29 -0.29
C MET A 169 -19.97 23.43 -1.70
N ARG A 170 -19.24 24.52 -1.95
CA ARG A 170 -18.29 24.58 -3.07
C ARG A 170 -17.17 23.58 -2.79
N LEU A 171 -17.48 22.29 -2.88
CA LEU A 171 -16.48 21.29 -3.22
C LEU A 171 -16.19 21.57 -4.69
N ASP A 172 -14.96 21.96 -5.00
CA ASP A 172 -14.56 22.28 -6.37
C ASP A 172 -14.68 21.03 -7.29
N SER A 173 -14.90 19.83 -6.73
CA SER A 173 -15.45 18.69 -7.47
C SER A 173 -16.19 17.66 -6.59
N VAL A 174 -17.21 17.00 -7.15
CA VAL A 174 -17.88 15.80 -6.59
C VAL A 174 -16.88 14.64 -6.36
N ALA A 175 -15.71 14.67 -7.01
CA ALA A 175 -14.66 13.67 -6.87
C ALA A 175 -13.96 13.68 -5.49
N GLU A 176 -14.15 14.72 -4.69
CA GLU A 176 -13.58 14.83 -3.34
C GLU A 176 -14.37 14.05 -2.27
N LEU A 177 -15.66 13.80 -2.50
CA LEU A 177 -16.57 13.13 -1.56
C LEU A 177 -16.08 11.75 -1.09
N PRO A 178 -15.64 10.83 -1.99
CA PRO A 178 -15.12 9.53 -1.59
C PRO A 178 -13.85 9.63 -0.74
N ALA A 179 -12.96 10.58 -1.05
CA ALA A 179 -11.70 10.77 -0.33
C ALA A 179 -11.94 11.32 1.09
N VAL A 180 -12.93 12.21 1.26
CA VAL A 180 -13.33 12.71 2.58
C VAL A 180 -13.93 11.57 3.41
N ALA A 181 -14.90 10.85 2.85
CA ALA A 181 -15.58 9.75 3.50
C ALA A 181 -14.60 8.65 3.95
N CYS A 182 -13.67 8.25 3.09
CA CYS A 182 -12.64 7.27 3.45
C CYS A 182 -11.68 7.77 4.54
N SER A 183 -11.38 9.07 4.58
CA SER A 183 -10.52 9.67 5.61
C SER A 183 -11.23 9.71 6.97
N LEU A 184 -12.54 9.97 6.99
CA LEU A 184 -13.37 9.93 8.20
C LEU A 184 -13.56 8.50 8.71
N LEU A 185 -13.81 7.53 7.83
CA LEU A 185 -13.93 6.12 8.21
C LEU A 185 -12.61 5.56 8.76
N LYS A 186 -11.47 6.03 8.25
CA LYS A 186 -10.13 5.69 8.76
C LYS A 186 -9.83 6.23 10.17
N LEU A 187 -10.53 7.29 10.61
CA LEU A 187 -10.40 7.86 11.96
C LEU A 187 -11.18 7.04 13.01
N VAL A 188 -12.29 6.45 12.58
CA VAL A 188 -13.29 5.81 13.44
C VAL A 188 -12.99 4.31 13.65
N ALA A 189 -12.23 3.67 12.74
CA ALA A 189 -12.10 2.22 12.67
C ALA A 189 -11.41 1.47 13.85
N PRO A 190 -10.50 2.02 14.68
CA PRO A 190 -9.90 1.22 15.75
C PRO A 190 -10.82 1.17 16.98
N GLY A 191 -11.76 0.22 17.00
CA GLY A 191 -12.50 -0.17 18.22
C GLY A 191 -13.94 0.36 18.35
N THR A 192 -14.50 0.98 17.31
CA THR A 192 -15.89 1.46 17.34
C THR A 192 -16.93 0.34 17.18
N SER A 193 -18.11 0.59 17.77
CA SER A 193 -19.31 -0.23 17.63
C SER A 193 -19.66 -0.47 16.14
N SER A 194 -19.86 -1.74 15.79
CA SER A 194 -20.28 -2.19 14.45
C SER A 194 -21.48 -1.43 13.87
N ALA A 195 -22.34 -0.85 14.72
CA ALA A 195 -23.53 -0.12 14.29
C ALA A 195 -23.21 1.24 13.64
N TYR A 196 -22.15 1.92 14.08
CA TYR A 196 -21.77 3.24 13.56
C TYR A 196 -21.12 3.13 12.18
N ILE A 197 -20.14 2.22 12.03
CA ILE A 197 -19.55 1.89 10.73
C ILE A 197 -20.65 1.45 9.73
N GLN A 198 -21.64 0.67 10.20
CA GLN A 198 -22.76 0.24 9.39
C GLN A 198 -23.66 1.42 8.95
N ALA A 199 -23.95 2.38 9.83
CA ALA A 199 -24.76 3.55 9.49
C ALA A 199 -24.08 4.45 8.46
N SER A 200 -22.79 4.77 8.64
CA SER A 200 -22.04 5.62 7.71
C SER A 200 -21.80 4.93 6.36
N VAL A 201 -21.51 3.63 6.35
CA VAL A 201 -21.39 2.86 5.09
C VAL A 201 -22.73 2.78 4.36
N MET A 202 -23.85 2.61 5.07
CA MET A 202 -25.18 2.63 4.45
C MET A 202 -25.59 4.03 3.96
N GLY A 203 -25.25 5.09 4.69
CA GLY A 203 -25.46 6.48 4.26
C GLY A 203 -24.69 6.80 2.98
N LEU A 204 -23.41 6.42 2.93
CA LEU A 204 -22.57 6.53 1.72
C LEU A 204 -23.09 5.66 0.57
N GLY A 205 -23.58 4.46 0.87
CA GLY A 205 -24.22 3.59 -0.12
C GLY A 205 -25.42 4.24 -0.78
N ARG A 206 -26.35 4.83 0.00
CA ARG A 206 -27.54 5.52 -0.52
C ARG A 206 -27.21 6.81 -1.26
N ALA A 207 -26.24 7.59 -0.78
CA ALA A 207 -25.74 8.76 -1.48
C ALA A 207 -25.08 8.38 -2.82
N ALA A 208 -24.35 7.26 -2.84
CA ALA A 208 -23.74 6.73 -4.05
C ALA A 208 -24.77 6.19 -5.06
N GLU A 209 -25.78 5.46 -4.60
CA GLU A 209 -26.89 4.93 -5.40
C GLU A 209 -27.63 6.05 -6.18
N SER A 210 -27.84 7.21 -5.55
CA SER A 210 -28.62 8.31 -6.13
C SER A 210 -27.84 9.28 -7.02
N SER A 211 -26.50 9.32 -6.95
CA SER A 211 -25.69 10.36 -7.63
C SER A 211 -24.55 9.84 -8.50
N VAL A 212 -24.03 8.63 -8.23
CA VAL A 212 -22.82 8.14 -8.90
C VAL A 212 -23.06 7.59 -10.31
N PRO A 213 -24.19 6.91 -10.64
CA PRO A 213 -24.39 6.36 -11.99
C PRO A 213 -24.30 7.41 -13.10
N GLU A 214 -24.78 8.64 -12.85
CA GLU A 214 -24.74 9.74 -13.81
C GLU A 214 -23.35 10.37 -13.95
N CYS A 215 -22.50 10.26 -12.92
CA CYS A 215 -21.18 10.91 -12.88
C CYS A 215 -20.03 10.00 -13.36
N CYS A 216 -20.27 8.69 -13.51
CA CYS A 216 -19.21 7.73 -13.86
C CYS A 216 -18.54 8.00 -15.21
N HIS A 217 -19.25 8.63 -16.16
CA HIS A 217 -18.77 8.80 -17.54
C HIS A 217 -17.57 9.75 -17.69
N ASP A 218 -17.31 10.61 -16.70
CA ASP A 218 -16.20 11.58 -16.72
C ASP A 218 -15.04 11.19 -15.79
N LEU A 219 -15.08 9.97 -15.21
CA LEU A 219 -14.03 9.54 -14.30
C LEU A 219 -12.73 9.23 -15.05
N THR A 220 -11.65 9.85 -14.60
CA THR A 220 -10.30 9.45 -15.02
C THR A 220 -9.99 8.05 -14.47
N PRO A 221 -9.12 7.27 -15.11
CA PRO A 221 -8.76 5.95 -14.57
C PRO A 221 -8.08 5.95 -13.22
N GLN A 222 -7.40 7.03 -12.87
CA GLN A 222 -6.85 7.20 -11.54
C GLN A 222 -7.99 7.29 -10.50
N HIS A 223 -9.05 8.03 -10.81
CA HIS A 223 -10.26 8.07 -9.97
C HIS A 223 -10.93 6.70 -9.88
N LEU A 224 -11.09 5.99 -11.01
CA LEU A 224 -11.66 4.64 -11.01
C LEU A 224 -10.85 3.67 -10.14
N ALA A 225 -9.52 3.69 -10.25
CA ALA A 225 -8.63 2.84 -9.47
C ALA A 225 -8.70 3.17 -7.97
N MET A 226 -8.70 4.46 -7.60
CA MET A 226 -8.86 4.90 -6.21
C MET A 226 -10.22 4.49 -5.64
N MET A 227 -11.31 4.77 -6.36
CA MET A 227 -12.66 4.43 -5.91
C MET A 227 -12.82 2.93 -5.69
N LEU A 228 -12.29 2.08 -6.58
CA LEU A 228 -12.38 0.63 -6.41
C LEU A 228 -11.48 0.10 -5.27
N GLN A 229 -10.37 0.75 -4.96
CA GLN A 229 -9.57 0.42 -3.77
C GLN A 229 -10.28 0.82 -2.48
N ASP A 230 -10.86 2.00 -2.45
CA ASP A 230 -11.63 2.51 -1.32
C ASP A 230 -12.87 1.64 -1.08
N LEU A 231 -13.59 1.28 -2.14
CA LEU A 231 -14.70 0.32 -2.08
C LEU A 231 -14.25 -1.07 -1.63
N ALA A 232 -13.05 -1.52 -2.03
CA ALA A 232 -12.52 -2.79 -1.53
C ALA A 232 -12.28 -2.74 -0.01
N ALA A 233 -11.66 -1.65 0.48
CA ALA A 233 -11.47 -1.43 1.91
C ALA A 233 -12.80 -1.38 2.67
N LEU A 234 -13.81 -0.72 2.10
CA LEU A 234 -15.16 -0.67 2.65
C LEU A 234 -15.86 -2.03 2.61
N SER A 235 -15.70 -2.81 1.54
CA SER A 235 -16.31 -4.14 1.42
C SER A 235 -15.76 -5.12 2.46
N CYS A 236 -14.48 -5.00 2.83
CA CYS A 236 -13.89 -5.78 3.90
C CYS A 236 -14.55 -5.47 5.26
N LEU A 237 -14.92 -4.21 5.51
CA LEU A 237 -15.64 -3.78 6.71
C LEU A 237 -17.14 -4.15 6.63
N GLY A 238 -17.75 -3.97 5.47
CA GLY A 238 -19.18 -4.19 5.22
C GLY A 238 -19.56 -5.68 5.13
N ALA A 239 -18.67 -6.57 4.69
CA ALA A 239 -18.93 -8.01 4.64
C ALA A 239 -19.25 -8.59 6.03
N TRP A 240 -18.66 -8.01 7.09
CA TRP A 240 -18.96 -8.38 8.49
C TRP A 240 -20.37 -7.93 8.88
N SER A 241 -20.79 -6.75 8.43
CA SER A 241 -22.09 -6.16 8.72
C SER A 241 -23.24 -6.80 7.92
N HIS A 242 -23.03 -7.12 6.64
CA HIS A 242 -24.03 -7.77 5.79
C HIS A 242 -24.25 -9.24 6.15
N ALA A 243 -23.19 -9.96 6.54
CA ALA A 243 -23.32 -11.32 7.08
C ALA A 243 -24.17 -11.33 8.37
N ALA A 244 -24.09 -10.28 9.19
CA ALA A 244 -24.87 -10.14 10.42
C ALA A 244 -26.34 -9.72 10.18
N SER A 245 -26.63 -8.97 9.11
CA SER A 245 -27.95 -8.38 8.87
C SER A 245 -28.82 -9.09 7.82
N GLY A 246 -28.26 -10.02 7.04
CA GLY A 246 -28.99 -10.76 6.00
C GLY A 246 -29.52 -9.90 4.83
N SER A 247 -29.23 -8.60 4.83
CA SER A 247 -29.63 -7.67 3.78
C SER A 247 -28.66 -7.75 2.61
N LYS A 248 -29.18 -7.98 1.40
CA LYS A 248 -28.40 -8.04 0.16
C LYS A 248 -27.86 -6.65 -0.16
N ALA A 249 -26.54 -6.53 -0.34
CA ALA A 249 -25.83 -5.30 -0.66
C ALA A 249 -26.05 -4.86 -2.13
N SER A 250 -27.30 -4.67 -2.57
CA SER A 250 -27.64 -4.39 -3.96
C SER A 250 -26.96 -3.11 -4.48
N GLY A 251 -26.96 -2.01 -3.72
CA GLY A 251 -26.34 -0.76 -4.15
C GLY A 251 -24.83 -0.83 -4.35
N LEU A 252 -24.12 -1.51 -3.45
CA LEU A 252 -22.68 -1.70 -3.60
C LEU A 252 -22.38 -2.53 -4.84
N SER A 253 -23.18 -3.58 -5.10
CA SER A 253 -23.02 -4.38 -6.32
C SER A 253 -23.25 -3.57 -7.58
N GLU A 254 -24.34 -2.80 -7.65
CA GLU A 254 -24.67 -1.95 -8.80
C GLU A 254 -23.60 -0.89 -9.06
N LEU A 255 -23.07 -0.28 -7.99
CA LEU A 255 -21.98 0.67 -8.08
C LEU A 255 -20.70 0.01 -8.61
N THR A 256 -20.30 -1.13 -8.04
CA THR A 256 -19.11 -1.85 -8.52
C THR A 256 -19.25 -2.31 -9.95
N ASP A 257 -20.43 -2.75 -10.38
CA ASP A 257 -20.70 -3.12 -11.76
C ASP A 257 -20.68 -1.92 -12.71
N CYS A 258 -21.15 -0.75 -12.25
CA CYS A 258 -21.07 0.50 -13.01
C CYS A 258 -19.60 0.91 -13.23
N LEU A 259 -18.81 0.94 -12.16
CA LEU A 259 -17.37 1.25 -12.20
C LEU A 259 -16.60 0.23 -13.06
N ALA A 260 -16.97 -1.05 -12.97
CA ALA A 260 -16.37 -2.11 -13.77
C ALA A 260 -16.67 -1.93 -15.27
N ARG A 261 -17.91 -1.57 -15.63
CA ARG A 261 -18.29 -1.30 -17.02
C ARG A 261 -17.52 -0.10 -17.59
N GLU A 262 -17.39 0.98 -16.81
CA GLU A 262 -16.61 2.15 -17.24
C GLU A 262 -15.11 1.81 -17.37
N ALA A 263 -14.56 1.05 -16.42
CA ALA A 263 -13.18 0.55 -16.51
C ALA A 263 -12.98 -0.34 -17.75
N MET A 264 -13.91 -1.26 -18.05
CA MET A 264 -13.87 -2.08 -19.25
C MET A 264 -13.95 -1.25 -20.54
N GLY A 265 -14.82 -0.23 -20.58
CA GLY A 265 -14.91 0.70 -21.71
C GLY A 265 -13.60 1.46 -21.93
N SER A 266 -12.99 1.93 -20.84
CA SER A 266 -11.70 2.60 -20.86
C SER A 266 -10.55 1.66 -21.28
N LEU A 267 -10.55 0.39 -20.86
CA LEU A 267 -9.59 -0.64 -21.27
C LEU A 267 -9.77 -1.10 -22.72
N ALA A 268 -10.98 -1.00 -23.28
CA ALA A 268 -11.26 -1.36 -24.67
C ALA A 268 -10.71 -0.33 -25.67
N SER A 269 -10.34 0.87 -25.21
CA SER A 269 -9.79 1.92 -26.07
C SER A 269 -8.44 1.51 -26.68
N ARG A 270 -8.41 1.30 -28.00
CA ARG A 270 -7.20 0.90 -28.74
C ARG A 270 -6.25 2.06 -29.02
N ASN A 271 -6.74 3.30 -28.96
CA ASN A 271 -5.97 4.49 -29.28
C ASN A 271 -4.84 4.69 -28.25
N SER A 272 -3.59 4.62 -28.71
CA SER A 272 -2.37 4.82 -27.89
C SER A 272 -2.31 6.21 -27.26
N ALA A 273 -2.70 7.24 -28.00
CA ALA A 273 -2.72 8.63 -27.52
C ALA A 273 -3.75 8.88 -26.40
N GLN A 274 -4.75 8.02 -26.27
CA GLN A 274 -5.81 8.10 -25.27
C GLN A 274 -5.74 6.94 -24.28
N ALA A 275 -4.58 6.30 -24.13
CA ALA A 275 -4.38 5.24 -23.15
C ALA A 275 -4.70 5.77 -21.76
N ARG A 276 -5.91 5.49 -21.27
CA ARG A 276 -6.40 6.15 -20.06
C ARG A 276 -5.73 5.59 -18.79
N PHE A 277 -5.29 4.32 -18.80
CA PHE A 277 -4.65 3.67 -17.66
C PHE A 277 -3.12 3.65 -17.78
N ASP A 278 -2.44 4.30 -16.84
CA ASP A 278 -1.03 4.05 -16.53
C ASP A 278 -0.84 2.73 -15.76
N PRO A 279 0.38 2.13 -15.74
CA PRO A 279 0.61 0.84 -15.11
C PRO A 279 0.28 0.83 -13.61
N SER A 280 0.59 1.91 -12.89
CA SER A 280 0.30 2.03 -11.45
C SER A 280 -1.21 2.06 -11.17
N SER A 281 -1.98 2.84 -11.92
CA SER A 281 -3.45 2.88 -11.80
C SER A 281 -4.06 1.53 -12.18
N LEU A 282 -3.51 0.83 -13.17
CA LEU A 282 -3.99 -0.51 -13.54
C LEU A 282 -3.69 -1.55 -12.45
N VAL A 283 -2.49 -1.55 -11.88
CA VAL A 283 -2.15 -2.38 -10.71
C VAL A 283 -3.09 -2.04 -9.56
N GLY A 284 -3.38 -0.75 -9.38
CA GLY A 284 -4.27 -0.27 -8.35
C GLY A 284 -5.70 -0.80 -8.50
N LEU A 285 -6.25 -0.70 -9.70
CA LEU A 285 -7.54 -1.26 -10.09
C LEU A 285 -7.60 -2.76 -9.78
N LEU A 286 -6.62 -3.53 -10.27
CA LEU A 286 -6.57 -4.99 -10.10
C LEU A 286 -6.44 -5.42 -8.63
N ARG A 287 -5.67 -4.67 -7.83
CA ARG A 287 -5.60 -4.89 -6.37
C ARG A 287 -6.92 -4.59 -5.68
N GLY A 288 -7.63 -3.54 -6.10
CA GLY A 288 -8.98 -3.25 -5.64
C GLY A 288 -9.91 -4.44 -5.91
N ILE A 289 -9.90 -4.96 -7.13
CA ILE A 289 -10.69 -6.15 -7.52
C ILE A 289 -10.37 -7.35 -6.63
N ARG A 290 -9.09 -7.63 -6.41
CA ARG A 290 -8.65 -8.75 -5.55
C ARG A 290 -9.19 -8.64 -4.13
N ASN A 291 -9.22 -7.42 -3.58
CA ASN A 291 -9.56 -7.19 -2.19
C ASN A 291 -11.08 -7.08 -1.96
N MET A 292 -11.88 -6.95 -3.01
CA MET A 292 -13.34 -6.95 -2.89
C MET A 292 -13.90 -8.33 -2.54
N ALA A 293 -14.89 -8.37 -1.66
CA ALA A 293 -15.55 -9.62 -1.26
C ALA A 293 -16.27 -10.30 -2.45
N LEU A 294 -16.25 -11.64 -2.47
CA LEU A 294 -16.77 -12.46 -3.58
C LEU A 294 -18.25 -12.24 -3.92
N GLY A 295 -19.06 -11.73 -2.97
CA GLY A 295 -20.48 -11.47 -3.15
C GLY A 295 -20.86 -10.06 -3.62
N VAL A 296 -19.89 -9.18 -3.87
CA VAL A 296 -20.15 -7.79 -4.27
C VAL A 296 -20.38 -7.67 -5.78
N TRP A 297 -19.80 -8.55 -6.58
CA TRP A 297 -19.84 -8.45 -8.03
C TRP A 297 -21.12 -9.09 -8.60
N ALA A 298 -21.72 -8.50 -9.64
CA ALA A 298 -22.65 -9.29 -10.45
C ALA A 298 -21.91 -10.45 -11.14
N ALA A 299 -22.67 -11.50 -11.41
CA ALA A 299 -22.16 -12.72 -12.02
C ALA A 299 -21.44 -12.40 -13.35
N GLY A 300 -20.16 -12.74 -13.44
CA GLY A 300 -19.34 -12.60 -14.65
C GLY A 300 -18.69 -11.23 -14.87
N THR A 301 -19.12 -10.16 -14.16
CA THR A 301 -18.55 -8.81 -14.36
C THR A 301 -17.06 -8.78 -14.01
N LYS A 302 -16.69 -9.43 -12.90
CA LYS A 302 -15.31 -9.51 -12.42
C LYS A 302 -14.42 -10.24 -13.42
N GLU A 303 -14.86 -11.40 -13.90
CA GLU A 303 -14.14 -12.23 -14.87
C GLU A 303 -13.95 -11.48 -16.20
N ALA A 304 -14.99 -10.80 -16.69
CA ALA A 304 -14.93 -10.00 -17.91
C ALA A 304 -13.96 -8.81 -17.79
N LEU A 305 -13.95 -8.13 -16.63
CA LEU A 305 -13.03 -7.03 -16.35
C LEU A 305 -11.58 -7.50 -16.30
N LEU A 306 -11.31 -8.67 -15.68
CA LEU A 306 -9.98 -9.29 -15.70
C LEU A 306 -9.57 -9.64 -17.13
N ASP A 307 -10.42 -10.28 -17.94
CA ASP A 307 -10.10 -10.61 -19.33
C ASP A 307 -9.79 -9.38 -20.19
N LYS A 308 -10.54 -8.28 -19.98
CA LYS A 308 -10.26 -7.01 -20.64
C LYS A 308 -8.93 -6.40 -20.18
N ALA A 309 -8.62 -6.47 -18.89
CA ALA A 309 -7.34 -6.00 -18.38
C ALA A 309 -6.16 -6.82 -18.93
N ALA A 310 -6.27 -8.16 -18.97
CA ALA A 310 -5.28 -9.05 -19.57
C ALA A 310 -5.04 -8.68 -21.04
N SER A 311 -6.11 -8.58 -21.84
CA SER A 311 -6.05 -8.21 -23.25
C SER A 311 -5.39 -6.84 -23.46
N TYR A 312 -5.73 -5.85 -22.64
CA TYR A 312 -5.13 -4.51 -22.67
C TYR A 312 -3.61 -4.56 -22.41
N ILE A 313 -3.18 -5.29 -21.37
CA ILE A 313 -1.76 -5.43 -21.01
C ILE A 313 -0.98 -6.11 -22.14
N VAL A 314 -1.48 -7.25 -22.62
CA VAL A 314 -0.86 -8.02 -23.70
C VAL A 314 -0.68 -7.16 -24.94
N HIS A 315 -1.74 -6.47 -25.37
CA HIS A 315 -1.70 -5.61 -26.53
C HIS A 315 -0.65 -4.49 -26.39
N ARG A 316 -0.57 -3.85 -25.22
CA ARG A 316 0.41 -2.77 -24.97
C ARG A 316 1.85 -3.29 -24.94
N ILE A 317 2.09 -4.46 -24.36
CA ILE A 317 3.41 -5.12 -24.36
C ILE A 317 3.85 -5.47 -25.79
N GLN A 318 2.94 -6.05 -26.59
CA GLN A 318 3.21 -6.42 -27.97
C GLN A 318 3.54 -5.19 -28.84
N LEU A 319 2.80 -4.09 -28.67
CA LEU A 319 3.04 -2.82 -29.36
C LEU A 319 4.26 -2.06 -28.83
N ARG A 320 4.94 -2.54 -27.78
CA ARG A 320 6.05 -1.85 -27.10
C ARG A 320 5.68 -0.41 -26.72
N HIS A 321 4.45 -0.24 -26.23
CA HIS A 321 3.92 1.08 -25.89
C HIS A 321 4.72 1.72 -24.74
N LEU A 322 4.82 3.06 -24.70
CA LEU A 322 5.51 3.79 -23.62
C LEU A 322 4.90 3.50 -22.24
N ILE A 323 3.59 3.25 -22.22
CA ILE A 323 2.77 2.94 -21.04
C ILE A 323 2.59 1.41 -20.89
N ALA A 324 3.44 0.59 -21.52
CA ALA A 324 3.41 -0.85 -21.31
C ALA A 324 3.88 -1.22 -19.90
N VAL A 325 3.31 -2.29 -19.34
CA VAL A 325 3.74 -2.83 -18.05
C VAL A 325 5.14 -3.44 -18.22
N ASN A 326 6.14 -2.67 -17.82
CA ASN A 326 7.56 -3.05 -17.95
C ASN A 326 8.28 -3.19 -16.61
N ARG A 327 7.74 -2.61 -15.53
CA ARG A 327 8.34 -2.69 -14.20
C ARG A 327 8.11 -4.07 -13.59
N THR A 328 9.13 -4.66 -12.98
CA THR A 328 9.04 -5.98 -12.37
C THR A 328 8.06 -6.02 -11.19
N ASP A 329 7.97 -4.92 -10.43
CA ASP A 329 6.97 -4.74 -9.36
C ASP A 329 5.54 -4.90 -9.88
N ASP A 330 5.23 -4.23 -10.98
CA ASP A 330 3.89 -4.21 -11.57
C ASP A 330 3.54 -5.57 -12.16
N ILE A 331 4.49 -6.22 -12.85
CA ILE A 331 4.33 -7.57 -13.40
C ILE A 331 3.99 -8.57 -12.28
N VAL A 332 4.77 -8.58 -11.19
CA VAL A 332 4.55 -9.49 -10.06
C VAL A 332 3.25 -9.17 -9.34
N ALA A 333 2.91 -7.89 -9.18
CA ALA A 333 1.66 -7.48 -8.57
C ALA A 333 0.43 -7.95 -9.36
N ILE A 334 0.45 -7.78 -10.68
CA ILE A 334 -0.63 -8.20 -11.57
C ILE A 334 -0.74 -9.73 -11.55
N LEU A 335 0.35 -10.46 -11.75
CA LEU A 335 0.33 -11.93 -11.69
C LEU A 335 -0.17 -12.44 -10.34
N GLY A 336 0.24 -11.80 -9.25
CA GLY A 336 -0.23 -12.11 -7.90
C GLY A 336 -1.74 -11.91 -7.73
N VAL A 337 -2.34 -10.93 -8.41
CA VAL A 337 -3.81 -10.74 -8.44
C VAL A 337 -4.49 -11.89 -9.16
N TYR A 338 -4.06 -12.24 -10.37
CA TYR A 338 -4.66 -13.34 -11.14
C TYR A 338 -4.51 -14.67 -10.41
N ALA A 339 -3.33 -14.93 -9.84
CA ALA A 339 -3.07 -16.13 -9.05
C ALA A 339 -3.90 -16.20 -7.76
N ALA A 340 -4.11 -15.07 -7.07
CA ALA A 340 -4.94 -15.02 -5.87
C ALA A 340 -6.43 -15.26 -6.18
N LEU A 341 -6.90 -14.72 -7.31
CA LEU A 341 -8.27 -14.92 -7.78
C LEU A 341 -8.48 -16.26 -8.52
N GLN A 342 -7.39 -17.01 -8.75
CA GLN A 342 -7.37 -18.22 -9.58
C GLN A 342 -8.05 -18.02 -10.95
N HIS A 343 -7.95 -16.82 -11.52
CA HIS A 343 -8.62 -16.46 -12.77
C HIS A 343 -7.92 -17.12 -13.97
N ARG A 344 -8.58 -18.08 -14.60
CA ARG A 344 -8.07 -18.84 -15.75
C ARG A 344 -8.99 -18.64 -16.94
N SER A 345 -8.55 -17.81 -17.88
CA SER A 345 -9.16 -17.64 -19.19
C SER A 345 -8.09 -17.77 -20.27
N LEU A 346 -8.50 -17.80 -21.54
CA LEU A 346 -7.56 -17.73 -22.68
C LEU A 346 -6.71 -16.45 -22.61
N GLY A 347 -7.29 -15.33 -22.13
CA GLY A 347 -6.55 -14.09 -21.93
C GLY A 347 -5.45 -14.19 -20.86
N THR A 348 -5.62 -15.06 -19.86
CA THR A 348 -4.58 -15.33 -18.85
C THR A 348 -3.36 -16.01 -19.48
N GLU A 349 -3.53 -16.91 -20.45
CA GLU A 349 -2.41 -17.58 -21.13
C GLU A 349 -1.55 -16.59 -21.92
N ASP A 350 -2.20 -15.73 -22.70
CA ASP A 350 -1.53 -14.66 -23.45
C ASP A 350 -0.82 -13.67 -22.52
N LEU A 351 -1.43 -13.35 -21.38
CA LEU A 351 -0.85 -12.50 -20.35
C LEU A 351 0.42 -13.13 -19.75
N LEU A 352 0.36 -14.41 -19.40
CA LEU A 352 1.51 -15.17 -18.90
C LEU A 352 2.64 -15.18 -19.93
N ALA A 353 2.35 -15.48 -21.20
CA ALA A 353 3.33 -15.46 -22.28
C ALA A 353 3.96 -14.06 -22.48
N ALA A 354 3.15 -13.00 -22.45
CA ALA A 354 3.65 -11.63 -22.56
C ALA A 354 4.56 -11.25 -21.37
N PHE A 355 4.20 -11.63 -20.15
CA PHE A 355 5.04 -11.40 -18.97
C PHE A 355 6.28 -12.28 -18.91
N ALA A 356 6.22 -13.52 -19.39
CA ALA A 356 7.40 -14.38 -19.59
C ALA A 356 8.42 -13.72 -20.51
N LEU A 357 7.97 -13.18 -21.65
CA LEU A 357 8.84 -12.47 -22.58
C LEU A 357 9.46 -11.21 -21.94
N GLN A 358 8.68 -10.44 -21.20
CA GLN A 358 9.20 -9.28 -20.47
C GLN A 358 10.17 -9.69 -19.35
N ALA A 359 9.91 -10.79 -18.66
CA ALA A 359 10.81 -11.32 -17.66
C ALA A 359 12.17 -11.68 -18.27
N CYS A 360 12.19 -12.42 -19.38
CA CYS A 360 13.43 -12.74 -20.09
C CYS A 360 14.19 -11.49 -20.55
N ARG A 361 13.51 -10.47 -21.08
CA ARG A 361 14.13 -9.19 -21.49
C ARG A 361 14.75 -8.46 -20.30
N SER A 362 14.03 -8.39 -19.19
CA SER A 362 14.49 -7.81 -17.94
C SER A 362 15.70 -8.55 -17.37
N CYS A 363 15.71 -9.88 -17.40
CA CYS A 363 16.87 -10.70 -17.02
C CYS A 363 18.08 -10.43 -17.92
N ALA A 364 17.87 -10.38 -19.23
CA ALA A 364 18.94 -10.12 -20.21
C ALA A 364 19.55 -8.73 -20.02
N ALA A 365 18.72 -7.69 -19.92
CA ALA A 365 19.17 -6.32 -19.64
C ALA A 365 19.95 -6.25 -18.31
N GLY A 366 19.47 -6.95 -17.27
CA GLY A 366 20.18 -7.04 -15.99
C GLY A 366 21.53 -7.78 -16.08
N ALA A 367 21.67 -8.74 -16.99
CA ALA A 367 22.93 -9.41 -17.25
C ALA A 367 23.91 -8.50 -18.02
N GLU A 368 23.45 -7.82 -19.06
CA GLU A 368 24.25 -6.88 -19.87
C GLU A 368 24.78 -5.72 -19.02
N MET A 369 23.93 -5.11 -18.20
CA MET A 369 24.34 -3.99 -17.33
C MET A 369 25.42 -4.40 -16.32
N ARG A 370 25.34 -5.64 -15.81
CA ARG A 370 26.38 -6.20 -14.93
C ARG A 370 27.66 -6.51 -15.67
N ALA A 371 27.56 -7.09 -16.88
CA ALA A 371 28.72 -7.36 -17.72
C ALA A 371 29.45 -6.05 -18.10
N ALA A 372 28.71 -4.96 -18.29
CA ALA A 372 29.26 -3.64 -18.55
C ALA A 372 29.89 -2.96 -17.33
N ASN A 373 29.85 -3.57 -16.13
CA ASN A 373 30.23 -2.96 -14.85
C ASN A 373 29.57 -1.59 -14.61
N MET A 374 28.45 -1.30 -15.28
CA MET A 374 27.66 -0.12 -14.99
C MET A 374 27.00 -0.39 -13.66
N GLY A 375 27.36 0.39 -12.64
CA GLY A 375 26.72 0.32 -11.33
C GLY A 375 25.21 0.46 -11.52
N VAL A 376 24.50 -0.67 -11.50
CA VAL A 376 23.06 -0.67 -11.70
C VAL A 376 22.49 -0.09 -10.42
N PRO A 377 21.84 1.09 -10.45
CA PRO A 377 21.17 1.57 -9.28
C PRO A 377 20.20 0.48 -8.83
N PRO A 378 20.17 0.08 -7.54
CA PRO A 378 19.31 -1.00 -7.06
C PRO A 378 17.82 -0.74 -7.34
N GLN A 379 17.46 0.51 -7.66
CA GLN A 379 16.12 1.00 -7.99
C GLN A 379 15.80 0.96 -9.48
N ALA A 380 16.70 0.43 -10.30
CA ALA A 380 16.47 0.13 -11.70
C ALA A 380 15.31 -0.89 -11.80
N GLY A 381 14.06 -0.42 -11.90
CA GLY A 381 12.81 -1.21 -11.83
C GLY A 381 12.62 -2.26 -12.92
N TRP A 382 13.68 -2.55 -13.68
CA TRP A 382 13.79 -3.60 -14.69
C TRP A 382 14.41 -4.89 -14.12
N ARG A 383 14.86 -4.91 -12.85
CA ARG A 383 15.48 -6.09 -12.23
C ARG A 383 14.58 -6.73 -11.17
N PHE A 384 14.21 -7.99 -11.38
CA PHE A 384 13.58 -8.80 -10.34
C PHE A 384 14.48 -8.97 -9.11
N SER A 385 13.90 -8.70 -7.93
CA SER A 385 14.43 -9.14 -6.64
C SER A 385 14.22 -10.65 -6.42
N GLN A 386 14.88 -11.23 -5.42
CA GLN A 386 14.73 -12.66 -5.12
C GLN A 386 13.28 -13.04 -4.74
N ALA A 387 12.61 -12.27 -3.86
CA ALA A 387 11.19 -12.51 -3.58
C ALA A 387 10.29 -12.30 -4.79
N GLN A 388 10.62 -11.36 -5.67
CA GLN A 388 9.85 -11.15 -6.90
C GLN A 388 9.95 -12.35 -7.84
N ILE A 389 11.14 -12.93 -8.00
CA ILE A 389 11.33 -14.16 -8.79
C ILE A 389 10.49 -15.30 -8.21
N ALA A 390 10.58 -15.54 -6.90
CA ALA A 390 9.80 -16.60 -6.25
C ALA A 390 8.29 -16.35 -6.39
N SER A 391 7.83 -15.11 -6.15
CA SER A 391 6.41 -14.75 -6.29
C SER A 391 5.92 -14.85 -7.74
N PHE A 392 6.76 -14.53 -8.73
CA PHE A 392 6.46 -14.71 -10.14
C PHE A 392 6.23 -16.20 -10.45
N LEU A 393 7.16 -17.08 -10.06
CA LEU A 393 7.05 -18.52 -10.30
C LEU A 393 5.89 -19.15 -9.53
N MET A 394 5.65 -18.76 -8.28
CA MET A 394 4.49 -19.23 -7.51
C MET A 394 3.15 -18.80 -8.13
N SER A 395 3.12 -17.69 -8.87
CA SER A 395 1.91 -17.29 -9.60
C SER A 395 1.60 -18.27 -10.73
N TYR A 396 2.61 -18.77 -11.45
CA TYR A 396 2.47 -19.83 -12.44
C TYR A 396 1.95 -21.13 -11.82
N VAL A 397 2.54 -21.55 -10.68
CA VAL A 397 2.12 -22.74 -9.93
C VAL A 397 0.65 -22.65 -9.54
N ARG A 398 0.20 -21.54 -8.94
CA ARG A 398 -1.19 -21.33 -8.52
C ARG A 398 -2.17 -21.29 -9.69
N LEU A 399 -1.76 -20.69 -10.80
CA LEU A 399 -2.54 -20.67 -12.03
C LEU A 399 -2.49 -22.01 -12.77
N ARG A 400 -1.67 -22.98 -12.33
CA ARG A 400 -1.43 -24.30 -12.97
C ARG A 400 -0.91 -24.19 -14.40
N TYR A 401 -0.03 -23.21 -14.64
CA TYR A 401 0.73 -23.10 -15.88
C TYR A 401 2.19 -23.40 -15.65
N HIS A 402 2.84 -23.97 -16.68
CA HIS A 402 4.28 -24.18 -16.66
C HIS A 402 4.95 -23.04 -17.44
N PRO A 403 5.84 -22.25 -16.82
CA PRO A 403 6.63 -21.27 -17.56
C PRO A 403 7.58 -21.99 -18.51
N GLY A 404 7.86 -21.42 -19.69
CA GLY A 404 8.83 -22.03 -20.61
C GLY A 404 10.23 -22.12 -20.00
N ASP A 405 11.01 -23.13 -20.41
CA ASP A 405 12.35 -23.39 -19.87
C ASP A 405 13.29 -22.18 -19.94
N GLN A 406 13.18 -21.38 -21.00
CA GLN A 406 13.95 -20.15 -21.16
C GLN A 406 13.68 -19.14 -20.03
N VAL A 407 12.43 -19.04 -19.56
CA VAL A 407 12.04 -18.17 -18.45
C VAL A 407 12.60 -18.71 -17.14
N LEU A 408 12.48 -20.02 -16.92
CA LEU A 408 13.02 -20.70 -15.74
C LEU A 408 14.54 -20.53 -15.66
N MET A 409 15.25 -20.76 -16.75
CA MET A 409 16.70 -20.54 -16.86
C MET A 409 17.08 -19.08 -16.59
N ALA A 410 16.40 -18.12 -17.22
CA ALA A 410 16.70 -16.69 -17.06
C ALA A 410 16.49 -16.22 -15.62
N LEU A 411 15.36 -16.59 -15.02
CA LEU A 411 15.01 -16.21 -13.64
C LEU A 411 15.92 -16.89 -12.61
N THR A 412 16.24 -18.17 -12.78
CA THR A 412 17.15 -18.88 -11.85
C THR A 412 18.58 -18.35 -11.93
N ALA A 413 19.08 -18.05 -13.14
CA ALA A 413 20.36 -17.38 -13.32
C ALA A 413 20.37 -16.00 -12.66
N GLN A 414 19.31 -15.21 -12.81
CA GLN A 414 19.17 -13.92 -12.14
C GLN A 414 19.12 -14.07 -10.60
N TYR A 415 18.41 -15.07 -10.09
CA TYR A 415 18.29 -15.35 -8.66
C TYR A 415 19.65 -15.59 -8.01
N VAL A 416 20.47 -16.48 -8.61
CA VAL A 416 21.81 -16.82 -8.11
C VAL A 416 22.73 -15.60 -8.15
N SER A 417 22.67 -14.88 -9.26
CA SER A 417 23.53 -13.73 -9.49
C SER A 417 23.10 -12.48 -8.69
N ALA A 418 21.92 -12.50 -8.05
CA ALA A 418 21.52 -11.56 -7.00
C ALA A 418 22.07 -11.93 -5.62
N GLY A 419 22.30 -13.22 -5.36
CA GLY A 419 22.74 -13.77 -4.06
C GLY A 419 24.19 -13.51 -3.67
N ALA A 420 24.92 -12.67 -4.42
CA ALA A 420 26.21 -12.15 -3.97
C ALA A 420 26.05 -11.24 -2.74
N ASN A 421 24.86 -10.67 -2.50
CA ASN A 421 24.57 -9.89 -1.31
C ASN A 421 23.81 -10.76 -0.26
N PRO A 422 24.40 -11.02 0.92
CA PRO A 422 23.89 -11.96 1.93
C PRO A 422 22.66 -11.46 2.71
N SER A 423 22.13 -10.27 2.41
CA SER A 423 20.96 -9.71 3.08
C SER A 423 19.65 -10.37 2.61
N ILE A 424 19.35 -11.52 3.22
CA ILE A 424 18.03 -11.87 3.77
C ILE A 424 16.85 -11.70 2.80
N GLN A 425 16.66 -12.64 1.86
CA GLN A 425 15.32 -13.03 1.40
C GLN A 425 15.25 -14.56 1.17
N PRO A 426 14.08 -15.16 1.41
CA PRO A 426 14.00 -16.60 1.69
C PRO A 426 14.22 -17.42 0.42
N ALA A 427 15.20 -18.32 0.46
CA ALA A 427 15.35 -19.41 -0.50
C ALA A 427 14.20 -20.46 -0.49
N PRO A 428 13.45 -20.69 0.62
CA PRO A 428 12.36 -21.67 0.63
C PRO A 428 11.26 -21.46 -0.43
N PRO A 429 10.67 -20.25 -0.61
CA PRO A 429 9.66 -20.03 -1.65
C PRO A 429 10.17 -20.28 -3.08
N MET A 430 11.47 -20.07 -3.32
CA MET A 430 12.08 -20.38 -4.61
C MET A 430 12.17 -21.90 -4.82
N LEU A 431 12.61 -22.66 -3.81
CA LEU A 431 12.67 -24.12 -3.90
C LEU A 431 11.28 -24.75 -4.04
N GLU A 432 10.30 -24.26 -3.29
CA GLU A 432 8.90 -24.66 -3.40
C GLU A 432 8.36 -24.44 -4.81
N ALA A 433 8.64 -23.26 -5.39
CA ALA A 433 8.25 -22.98 -6.77
C ALA A 433 8.92 -23.93 -7.77
N LEU A 434 10.23 -24.18 -7.64
CA LEU A 434 10.97 -25.08 -8.54
C LEU A 434 10.51 -26.53 -8.41
N SER A 435 10.18 -26.99 -7.20
CA SER A 435 9.66 -28.34 -6.98
C SER A 435 8.28 -28.53 -7.58
N HIS A 436 7.37 -27.56 -7.40
CA HIS A 436 6.04 -27.62 -8.02
C HIS A 436 6.08 -27.58 -9.55
N LEU A 437 7.09 -26.91 -10.11
CA LEU A 437 7.31 -26.85 -11.55
C LEU A 437 8.13 -28.04 -12.07
N ASN A 438 8.54 -28.99 -11.23
CA ASN A 438 9.42 -30.10 -11.59
C ASN A 438 10.68 -29.67 -12.37
N TYR A 439 11.19 -28.47 -12.08
CA TYR A 439 12.33 -27.91 -12.80
C TYR A 439 13.63 -28.09 -12.00
N ASN A 440 14.61 -28.75 -12.59
CA ASN A 440 15.95 -28.88 -12.02
C ASN A 440 16.86 -27.77 -12.58
N PRO A 441 17.23 -26.75 -11.78
CA PRO A 441 18.05 -25.64 -12.25
C PRO A 441 19.55 -26.00 -12.38
N GLY A 442 19.93 -27.25 -12.10
CA GLY A 442 21.31 -27.73 -12.09
C GLY A 442 22.02 -27.54 -10.73
N GLU A 443 23.14 -28.24 -10.57
CA GLU A 443 23.87 -28.34 -9.30
C GLU A 443 24.33 -26.98 -8.76
N HIS A 444 24.80 -26.09 -9.64
CA HIS A 444 25.31 -24.78 -9.23
C HIS A 444 24.22 -23.95 -8.52
N VAL A 445 23.03 -23.89 -9.11
CA VAL A 445 21.89 -23.15 -8.54
C VAL A 445 21.44 -23.78 -7.23
N MET A 446 21.32 -25.11 -7.19
CA MET A 446 20.96 -25.85 -5.96
C MET A 446 21.97 -25.60 -4.83
N ARG A 447 23.27 -25.59 -5.13
CA ARG A 447 24.32 -25.29 -4.16
C ARG A 447 24.23 -23.86 -3.63
N CYS A 448 23.88 -22.89 -4.48
CA CYS A 448 23.66 -21.51 -4.08
C CYS A 448 22.44 -21.36 -3.17
N LEU A 449 21.32 -22.02 -3.51
CA LEU A 449 20.11 -22.06 -2.67
C LEU A 449 20.39 -22.71 -1.31
N TRP A 450 21.10 -23.84 -1.30
CA TRP A 450 21.50 -24.53 -0.07
C TRP A 450 22.38 -23.67 0.84
N LYS A 451 23.35 -22.95 0.27
CA LYS A 451 24.19 -22.01 1.03
C LYS A 451 23.36 -20.87 1.64
N ALA A 452 22.35 -20.37 0.93
CA ALA A 452 21.46 -19.33 1.44
C ALA A 452 20.63 -19.83 2.64
N ILE A 453 20.06 -21.04 2.56
CA ILE A 453 19.30 -21.66 3.66
C ILE A 453 20.17 -21.84 4.91
N ASN A 454 21.35 -22.43 4.75
CA ASN A 454 22.26 -22.67 5.87
C ASN A 454 22.71 -21.38 6.56
N ARG A 455 22.85 -20.27 5.82
CA ARG A 455 23.18 -18.97 6.42
C ARG A 455 22.05 -18.47 7.28
N VAL A 456 20.81 -18.49 6.77
CA VAL A 456 19.63 -18.06 7.53
C VAL A 456 19.48 -18.89 8.81
N GLN A 457 19.63 -20.21 8.72
CA GLN A 457 19.61 -21.09 9.90
C GLN A 457 20.70 -20.75 10.92
N ARG A 458 21.94 -20.48 10.48
CA ARG A 458 23.03 -20.06 11.38
C ARG A 458 22.77 -18.70 12.01
N TYR A 459 22.21 -17.74 11.27
CA TYR A 459 21.83 -16.45 11.82
C TYR A 459 20.74 -16.58 12.89
N HIS A 460 19.73 -17.43 12.66
CA HIS A 460 18.73 -17.71 13.68
C HIS A 460 19.37 -18.38 14.90
N ALA A 461 20.20 -19.41 14.71
CA ALA A 461 20.88 -20.12 15.80
C ALA A 461 21.80 -19.20 16.63
N ALA A 462 22.53 -18.29 15.99
CA ALA A 462 23.42 -17.33 16.66
C ALA A 462 22.66 -16.17 17.32
N GLY A 463 21.50 -15.78 16.79
CA GLY A 463 20.61 -14.78 17.40
C GLY A 463 19.83 -15.32 18.61
N SER A 464 19.62 -16.63 18.69
CA SER A 464 18.88 -17.29 19.77
C SER A 464 19.67 -17.53 21.06
N GLU A 465 20.94 -17.13 21.16
CA GLU A 465 21.64 -17.04 22.47
C GLU A 465 21.11 -15.90 23.36
N LEU A 466 20.25 -15.02 22.84
CA LEU A 466 19.66 -13.91 23.62
C LEU A 466 18.19 -14.08 24.00
N GLN A 467 17.42 -15.01 23.41
CA GLN A 467 16.09 -15.38 23.90
C GLN A 467 15.75 -16.83 23.54
N VAL A 468 15.53 -17.65 24.57
CA VAL A 468 15.03 -19.03 24.46
C VAL A 468 13.60 -19.00 23.91
N ILE A 469 13.43 -19.36 22.64
CA ILE A 469 12.13 -19.69 22.02
C ILE A 469 12.18 -21.18 21.64
N PRO A 470 11.15 -22.00 21.96
CA PRO A 470 11.17 -23.45 21.74
C PRO A 470 10.99 -23.82 20.24
N PRO A 471 11.25 -25.08 19.85
CA PRO A 471 11.70 -25.41 18.50
C PRO A 471 10.53 -25.59 17.51
N ARG A 472 10.43 -24.69 16.52
CA ARG A 472 9.73 -24.92 15.24
C ARG A 472 10.70 -25.26 14.08
N ASP A 473 11.99 -25.40 14.37
CA ASP A 473 13.04 -25.49 13.33
C ASP A 473 13.22 -26.88 12.69
N ARG A 474 12.63 -27.94 13.26
CA ARG A 474 12.65 -29.28 12.62
C ARG A 474 11.79 -29.31 11.35
N GLU A 475 10.69 -28.57 11.30
CA GLU A 475 9.74 -28.59 10.17
C GLU A 475 10.38 -28.09 8.86
N TYR A 476 11.32 -27.15 8.91
CA TYR A 476 11.96 -26.61 7.70
C TYR A 476 12.99 -27.54 7.07
N MET A 477 13.68 -28.36 7.88
CA MET A 477 14.54 -29.43 7.37
C MET A 477 13.69 -30.54 6.75
N HIS A 478 12.59 -30.89 7.40
CA HIS A 478 11.63 -31.86 6.89
C HIS A 478 10.92 -31.36 5.63
N LEU A 479 10.55 -30.08 5.49
CA LEU A 479 9.91 -29.52 4.30
C LEU A 479 10.84 -29.48 3.08
N GLY A 480 12.11 -29.09 3.27
CA GLY A 480 13.10 -29.14 2.20
C GLY A 480 13.37 -30.57 1.76
N TRP A 481 13.50 -31.49 2.72
CA TRP A 481 13.69 -32.92 2.43
C TRP A 481 12.45 -33.56 1.81
N TRP A 482 11.26 -33.26 2.31
CA TRP A 482 9.98 -33.78 1.84
C TRP A 482 9.64 -33.29 0.44
N ALA A 483 9.86 -32.01 0.11
CA ALA A 483 9.70 -31.49 -1.25
C ALA A 483 10.66 -32.18 -2.24
N LEU A 484 11.88 -32.47 -1.81
CA LEU A 484 12.88 -33.20 -2.60
C LEU A 484 12.54 -34.68 -2.75
N CYS A 485 11.99 -35.31 -1.71
CA CYS A 485 11.59 -36.72 -1.71
C CYS A 485 10.28 -36.94 -2.49
N GLN A 486 9.30 -36.04 -2.40
CA GLN A 486 8.09 -36.07 -3.23
C GLN A 486 8.44 -35.88 -4.71
N GLY A 487 9.33 -34.94 -5.05
CA GLY A 487 9.78 -34.75 -6.43
C GLY A 487 10.47 -35.99 -7.01
N ALA A 488 11.24 -36.71 -6.20
CA ALA A 488 11.88 -37.96 -6.61
C ALA A 488 10.91 -39.16 -6.67
N ALA A 489 9.91 -39.21 -5.77
CA ALA A 489 8.89 -40.25 -5.75
C ALA A 489 7.91 -40.14 -6.92
N LEU A 490 7.58 -38.91 -7.35
CA LEU A 490 6.65 -38.64 -8.45
C LEU A 490 7.28 -38.78 -9.84
N ALA A 491 8.62 -38.76 -9.95
CA ALA A 491 9.33 -38.91 -11.21
C ALA A 491 10.73 -39.55 -11.01
N PRO A 492 10.87 -40.89 -11.19
CA PRO A 492 12.09 -41.64 -10.88
C PRO A 492 13.34 -41.21 -11.67
N GLN A 493 13.15 -40.48 -12.77
CA GLN A 493 14.22 -39.83 -13.53
C GLN A 493 14.96 -38.71 -12.75
N HIS A 494 14.45 -38.28 -11.59
CA HIS A 494 15.10 -37.30 -10.70
C HIS A 494 15.88 -37.89 -9.53
N ALA A 495 16.07 -39.22 -9.48
CA ALA A 495 16.93 -39.87 -8.47
C ALA A 495 18.35 -39.29 -8.43
N ASN A 496 18.86 -38.80 -9.56
CA ASN A 496 20.16 -38.13 -9.66
C ASN A 496 20.19 -36.79 -8.90
N SER A 497 19.08 -36.05 -8.82
CA SER A 497 19.00 -34.79 -8.06
C SER A 497 19.09 -35.06 -6.56
N LEU A 498 18.47 -36.16 -6.11
CA LEU A 498 18.53 -36.63 -4.73
C LEU A 498 19.95 -37.14 -4.40
N ALA A 499 20.60 -37.87 -5.32
CA ALA A 499 22.00 -38.28 -5.20
C ALA A 499 22.99 -37.09 -5.13
N VAL A 500 22.75 -36.03 -5.90
CA VAL A 500 23.56 -34.78 -5.85
C VAL A 500 23.40 -34.08 -4.50
N LEU A 501 22.18 -34.02 -3.95
CA LEU A 501 21.93 -33.46 -2.63
C LEU A 501 22.55 -34.30 -1.50
N LEU A 502 22.55 -35.63 -1.65
CA LEU A 502 23.25 -36.56 -0.76
C LEU A 502 24.76 -36.42 -0.81
N GLY A 503 25.33 -36.16 -1.99
CA GLY A 503 26.74 -35.84 -2.16
C GLY A 503 27.13 -34.51 -1.49
N ILE A 504 26.21 -33.54 -1.43
CA ILE A 504 26.46 -32.21 -0.84
C ILE A 504 26.37 -32.23 0.70
N THR A 505 25.53 -33.07 1.30
CA THR A 505 25.28 -33.06 2.75
C THR A 505 26.34 -33.80 3.57
N LYS A 506 27.22 -34.61 2.95
CA LYS A 506 28.14 -35.54 3.66
C LYS A 506 27.45 -36.40 4.74
N LEU A 507 26.13 -36.55 4.66
CA LEU A 507 25.40 -37.36 5.62
C LEU A 507 25.65 -38.83 5.28
N PRO A 508 25.94 -39.69 6.28
CA PRO A 508 26.05 -41.12 6.03
C PRO A 508 24.73 -41.63 5.46
N ALA A 509 24.80 -42.47 4.43
CA ALA A 509 23.65 -42.97 3.68
C ALA A 509 22.55 -43.55 4.61
N GLU A 510 22.93 -44.14 5.74
CA GLU A 510 22.01 -44.67 6.75
C GLU A 510 21.10 -43.60 7.37
N GLN A 511 21.61 -42.39 7.67
CA GLN A 511 20.81 -41.31 8.26
C GLN A 511 19.80 -40.75 7.25
N VAL A 512 20.18 -40.75 5.99
CA VAL A 512 19.35 -40.36 4.84
C VAL A 512 18.21 -41.35 4.64
N TRP A 513 18.54 -42.65 4.61
CA TRP A 513 17.56 -43.71 4.45
C TRP A 513 16.60 -43.77 5.63
N LYS A 514 17.09 -43.51 6.84
CA LYS A 514 16.27 -43.37 8.04
C LYS A 514 15.29 -42.20 7.93
N GLY A 515 15.76 -41.00 7.56
CA GLY A 515 14.87 -39.84 7.39
C GLY A 515 13.84 -40.00 6.27
N LEU A 516 14.20 -40.68 5.18
CA LEU A 516 13.27 -41.06 4.10
C LEU A 516 12.20 -42.05 4.60
N ARG A 517 12.61 -43.07 5.34
CA ARG A 517 11.71 -44.07 5.93
C ARG A 517 10.74 -43.41 6.92
N ASP A 518 11.25 -42.61 7.84
CA ASP A 518 10.45 -41.89 8.83
C ASP A 518 9.43 -40.97 8.15
N ALA A 519 9.79 -40.29 7.05
CA ALA A 519 8.87 -39.45 6.29
C ALA A 519 7.79 -40.25 5.52
N MET A 520 8.14 -41.42 4.99
CA MET A 520 7.18 -42.32 4.34
C MET A 520 6.20 -42.93 5.35
N ASP A 521 6.68 -43.30 6.54
CA ASP A 521 5.85 -43.84 7.62
C ASP A 521 4.84 -42.80 8.11
N ILE A 522 5.26 -41.53 8.27
CA ILE A 522 4.35 -40.41 8.59
C ILE A 522 3.27 -40.22 7.50
N GLN A 523 3.63 -40.35 6.22
CA GLN A 523 2.68 -40.18 5.13
C GLN A 523 1.68 -41.35 5.04
N LEU A 524 2.11 -42.57 5.38
CA LEU A 524 1.23 -43.72 5.52
C LEU A 524 0.27 -43.56 6.71
N GLU A 525 0.74 -43.05 7.85
CA GLU A 525 -0.12 -42.75 9.01
C GLU A 525 -1.17 -41.68 8.68
N ILE A 526 -0.78 -40.59 8.02
CA ILE A 526 -1.72 -39.53 7.58
C ILE A 526 -2.75 -40.08 6.57
N SER A 527 -2.32 -40.95 5.65
CA SER A 527 -3.23 -41.54 4.65
C SER A 527 -4.20 -42.54 5.29
N SER A 528 -3.74 -43.29 6.29
CA SER A 528 -4.57 -44.25 7.05
C SER A 528 -5.56 -43.61 8.01
N SER A 529 -5.35 -42.34 8.39
CA SER A 529 -6.25 -41.58 9.27
C SER A 529 -7.28 -40.75 8.49
N GLN A 530 -7.16 -40.67 7.17
CA GLN A 530 -8.10 -40.00 6.27
C GLN A 530 -9.06 -40.97 5.55
N THR A 531 -8.88 -42.27 5.73
CA THR A 531 -9.83 -43.35 5.37
C THR A 531 -10.57 -43.83 6.61
#